data_AF-A0A1U7UJV4-F1
#
_entry.id   AF-A0A1U7UJV4-F1
#
_cell.length_a   1.000
_cell.length_b   1.000
_cell.length_c   1.000
_cell.angle_alpha   90.00
_cell.angle_beta   90.00
_cell.angle_gamma   90.00
#
_symmetry.space_group_name_H-M   'P 1'
#
loop_
_entity.id
_entity.type
_entity.pdbx_description
1 polymer ?
#
loop_
_entity_poly.entity_id
_entity_poly.type
_entity_poly.pdbx_seq_one_letter_code
_entity_poly.pdbx_strand_id
1 'polypeptide(L)'
;MDFNNVLYKIGEELGREDMAALKFLSLDHIPQGKQEHINDFLTFSEKLKEKRLLEEGNLSFLKELLFRSNRLDLLDTYLHTSMEEMKRELQIPGRAQISAFRVMLLQVSENVNKEELKDFKFFLRQKIPKCKLDGDMDLLDAFKEMQKMAILGERNLDILKSICDQVDKSLLEIISDYEKLPRERRMNLERSPDACSNGEEICETLAVSNPLREQDSTSQSQTSDKVYPMTNMPRGYCLIFNNNDFSEARRDVPRLRNIKNRNGTNFDAEALRETFTKLLFEVVDYKDCTASKLCEILKFYQSTDHSNKDCFICCILSHGDKGIIYGTDGQEVSIYNLTSYFTGLRCPSLAGKPKLFFIQACQGDNYQKGVPVETDSEQKGDYLEMDLCQRRYIPEEADFLLGMATVDNYVSFRSTVEGTWYIQSLCRSLRERCPRGDDLLSILTDVNYEVSHKDDKNMGKQMPQPTFTLRKKLRLPLK
;
A
#
# COMPACT_ATOMS: atom_id res chain seq x y z
N MET A 1 -3.54 -44.05 -5.46
CA MET A 1 -5.02 -44.08 -5.39
C MET A 1 -5.54 -43.16 -6.47
N ASP A 2 -6.79 -43.32 -6.94
CA ASP A 2 -7.38 -42.32 -7.83
C ASP A 2 -7.53 -40.99 -7.07
N PHE A 3 -6.80 -39.98 -7.50
CA PHE A 3 -6.75 -38.64 -6.93
C PHE A 3 -8.14 -37.99 -6.83
N ASN A 4 -9.03 -38.21 -7.80
CA ASN A 4 -10.38 -37.64 -7.75
C ASN A 4 -11.28 -38.39 -6.76
N ASN A 5 -11.08 -39.70 -6.57
CA ASN A 5 -11.78 -40.49 -5.57
C ASN A 5 -11.39 -40.08 -4.13
N VAL A 6 -10.11 -39.74 -3.90
CA VAL A 6 -9.65 -39.16 -2.63
C VAL A 6 -10.35 -37.82 -2.34
N LEU A 7 -10.41 -36.93 -3.33
CA LEU A 7 -11.11 -35.64 -3.19
C LEU A 7 -12.62 -35.80 -2.97
N TYR A 8 -13.25 -36.79 -3.62
CA TYR A 8 -14.67 -37.11 -3.41
C TYR A 8 -14.95 -37.52 -1.96
N LYS A 9 -14.16 -38.45 -1.41
CA LYS A 9 -14.33 -38.91 -0.02
C LYS A 9 -14.08 -37.81 1.01
N ILE A 10 -13.06 -36.97 0.78
CA ILE A 10 -12.83 -35.78 1.62
C ILE A 10 -14.04 -34.84 1.55
N GLY A 11 -14.64 -34.65 0.37
CA GLY A 11 -15.80 -33.78 0.18
C GLY A 11 -17.09 -34.27 0.85
N GLU A 12 -17.33 -35.58 0.93
CA GLU A 12 -18.49 -36.16 1.63
C GLU A 12 -18.44 -35.94 3.15
N GLU A 13 -17.23 -35.92 3.73
CA GLU A 13 -17.00 -35.78 5.18
C GLU A 13 -16.90 -34.32 5.65
N LEU A 14 -16.91 -33.33 4.75
CA LEU A 14 -16.77 -31.90 5.07
C LEU A 14 -18.13 -31.20 5.23
N GLY A 15 -18.36 -30.61 6.40
CA GLY A 15 -19.57 -29.86 6.73
C GLY A 15 -19.58 -28.43 6.20
N ARG A 16 -20.69 -27.71 6.46
CA ARG A 16 -20.83 -26.29 6.11
C ARG A 16 -19.82 -25.40 6.83
N GLU A 17 -19.54 -25.70 8.10
CA GLU A 17 -18.58 -24.96 8.93
C GLU A 17 -17.15 -25.18 8.43
N ASP A 18 -16.77 -26.43 8.13
CA ASP A 18 -15.49 -26.75 7.49
C ASP A 18 -15.33 -25.99 6.16
N MET A 19 -16.36 -25.99 5.30
CA MET A 19 -16.34 -25.25 4.03
C MET A 19 -16.22 -23.74 4.22
N ALA A 20 -16.75 -23.16 5.29
CA ALA A 20 -16.55 -21.74 5.63
C ALA A 20 -15.09 -21.46 6.04
N ALA A 21 -14.48 -22.33 6.84
CA ALA A 21 -13.07 -22.25 7.23
C ALA A 21 -12.14 -22.39 6.02
N LEU A 22 -12.33 -23.42 5.17
CA LEU A 22 -11.52 -23.66 3.97
C LEU A 22 -11.57 -22.47 2.98
N LYS A 23 -12.77 -21.90 2.78
CA LYS A 23 -12.97 -20.65 2.02
C LYS A 23 -12.20 -19.49 2.62
N PHE A 24 -12.35 -19.26 3.93
CA PHE A 24 -11.68 -18.16 4.63
C PHE A 24 -10.15 -18.24 4.57
N LEU A 25 -9.58 -19.42 4.85
CA LEU A 25 -8.13 -19.65 4.79
C LEU A 25 -7.55 -19.47 3.38
N SER A 26 -8.34 -19.74 2.34
CA SER A 26 -7.94 -19.59 0.93
C SER A 26 -8.22 -18.21 0.32
N LEU A 27 -8.75 -17.23 1.08
CA LEU A 27 -9.08 -15.89 0.58
C LEU A 27 -7.89 -15.14 -0.04
N ASP A 28 -6.68 -15.41 0.44
CA ASP A 28 -5.44 -14.79 -0.05
C ASP A 28 -5.06 -15.32 -1.45
N HIS A 29 -5.58 -16.50 -1.84
CA HIS A 29 -5.31 -17.19 -3.10
C HIS A 29 -6.47 -17.13 -4.10
N ILE A 30 -7.70 -17.18 -3.59
CA ILE A 30 -8.97 -17.11 -4.34
C ILE A 30 -9.81 -15.98 -3.73
N PRO A 31 -9.93 -14.80 -4.38
CA PRO A 31 -10.69 -13.67 -3.85
C PRO A 31 -12.17 -13.99 -3.58
N GLN A 32 -12.75 -13.34 -2.56
CA GLN A 32 -14.13 -13.58 -2.08
C GLN A 32 -15.18 -13.72 -3.20
N GLY A 33 -15.23 -12.76 -4.14
CA GLY A 33 -16.21 -12.77 -5.25
C GLY A 33 -16.05 -13.94 -6.25
N LYS A 34 -14.98 -14.72 -6.16
CA LYS A 34 -14.80 -15.99 -6.92
C LYS A 34 -15.13 -17.23 -6.09
N GLN A 35 -15.34 -17.08 -4.78
CA GLN A 35 -15.76 -18.15 -3.86
C GLN A 35 -17.28 -18.14 -3.57
N GLU A 36 -17.97 -17.02 -3.82
CA GLU A 36 -19.40 -16.83 -3.50
C GLU A 36 -20.35 -17.88 -4.11
N HIS A 37 -19.99 -18.45 -5.27
CA HIS A 37 -20.78 -19.49 -5.95
C HIS A 37 -20.34 -20.93 -5.64
N ILE A 38 -19.27 -21.13 -4.87
CA ILE A 38 -18.71 -22.45 -4.55
C ILE A 38 -19.50 -23.01 -3.36
N ASN A 39 -20.38 -23.98 -3.56
CA ASN A 39 -21.25 -24.49 -2.49
C ASN A 39 -20.78 -25.82 -1.87
N ASP A 40 -19.86 -26.50 -2.53
CA ASP A 40 -19.38 -27.84 -2.19
C ASP A 40 -17.85 -27.95 -2.35
N PHE A 41 -17.26 -29.00 -1.76
CA PHE A 41 -15.81 -29.21 -1.80
C PHE A 41 -15.28 -29.61 -3.18
N LEU A 42 -16.07 -30.26 -4.04
CA LEU A 42 -15.61 -30.67 -5.37
C LEU A 42 -15.37 -29.45 -6.25
N THR A 43 -16.35 -28.55 -6.34
CA THR A 43 -16.24 -27.25 -7.02
C THR A 43 -15.09 -26.41 -6.43
N PHE A 44 -14.86 -26.47 -5.11
CA PHE A 44 -13.73 -25.81 -4.47
C PHE A 44 -12.38 -26.43 -4.92
N SER A 45 -12.29 -27.76 -4.95
CA SER A 45 -11.10 -28.49 -5.37
C SER A 45 -10.75 -28.24 -6.84
N GLU A 46 -11.75 -28.11 -7.72
CA GLU A 46 -11.56 -27.69 -9.11
C GLU A 46 -10.98 -26.28 -9.20
N LYS A 47 -11.44 -25.35 -8.35
CA LYS A 47 -10.88 -24.00 -8.27
C LYS A 47 -9.43 -23.97 -7.77
N LEU A 48 -9.05 -24.88 -6.87
CA LEU A 48 -7.66 -25.06 -6.44
C LEU A 48 -6.79 -25.66 -7.57
N LYS A 49 -7.34 -26.60 -8.36
CA LYS A 49 -6.67 -27.16 -9.55
C LYS A 49 -6.43 -26.08 -10.63
N GLU A 50 -7.43 -25.26 -10.96
CA GLU A 50 -7.27 -24.12 -11.88
C GLU A 50 -6.15 -23.15 -11.45
N LYS A 51 -5.97 -22.99 -10.13
CA LYS A 51 -4.95 -22.13 -9.53
C LYS A 51 -3.57 -22.79 -9.36
N ARG A 52 -3.41 -24.07 -9.74
CA ARG A 52 -2.20 -24.88 -9.51
C ARG A 52 -1.80 -25.01 -8.02
N LEU A 53 -2.77 -24.89 -7.13
CA LEU A 53 -2.59 -25.10 -5.68
C LEU A 53 -2.89 -26.54 -5.26
N LEU A 54 -3.53 -27.31 -6.13
CA LEU A 54 -3.88 -28.71 -5.91
C LEU A 54 -3.64 -29.50 -7.20
N GLU A 55 -2.67 -30.41 -7.17
CA GLU A 55 -2.31 -31.29 -8.29
C GLU A 55 -2.07 -32.71 -7.75
N GLU A 56 -2.14 -33.74 -8.61
CA GLU A 56 -1.99 -35.14 -8.18
C GLU A 56 -0.65 -35.42 -7.47
N GLY A 57 0.42 -34.72 -7.88
CA GLY A 57 1.73 -34.74 -7.22
C GLY A 57 1.95 -33.67 -6.13
N ASN A 58 1.02 -32.74 -5.93
CA ASN A 58 1.15 -31.64 -4.97
C ASN A 58 -0.14 -31.44 -4.16
N LEU A 59 -0.19 -32.09 -3.01
CA LEU A 59 -1.29 -32.01 -2.04
C LEU A 59 -0.98 -31.04 -0.88
N SER A 60 0.15 -30.33 -0.90
CA SER A 60 0.66 -29.56 0.24
C SER A 60 -0.32 -28.51 0.75
N PHE A 61 -0.98 -27.77 -0.15
CA PHE A 61 -1.97 -26.76 0.21
C PHE A 61 -3.24 -27.37 0.83
N LEU A 62 -3.71 -28.50 0.30
CA LEU A 62 -4.87 -29.22 0.85
C LEU A 62 -4.56 -29.83 2.22
N LYS A 63 -3.36 -30.40 2.39
CA LYS A 63 -2.88 -30.86 3.70
C LYS A 63 -2.82 -29.72 4.71
N GLU A 64 -2.29 -28.55 4.33
CA GLU A 64 -2.29 -27.39 5.23
C GLU A 64 -3.72 -26.91 5.53
N LEU A 65 -4.59 -26.80 4.53
CA LEU A 65 -5.99 -26.40 4.72
C LEU A 65 -6.71 -27.27 5.77
N LEU A 66 -6.67 -28.60 5.62
CA LEU A 66 -7.30 -29.55 6.56
C LEU A 66 -6.64 -29.53 7.94
N PHE A 67 -5.32 -29.30 8.00
CA PHE A 67 -4.59 -29.13 9.28
C PHE A 67 -5.03 -27.86 10.02
N ARG A 68 -5.21 -26.75 9.30
CA ARG A 68 -5.62 -25.45 9.87
C ARG A 68 -7.11 -25.39 10.21
N SER A 69 -7.96 -26.15 9.52
CA SER A 69 -9.38 -26.33 9.87
C SER A 69 -9.62 -27.50 10.84
N ASN A 70 -8.58 -27.97 11.54
CA ASN A 70 -8.63 -29.02 12.56
C ASN A 70 -9.23 -30.39 12.11
N ARG A 71 -9.29 -30.68 10.81
CA ARG A 71 -9.76 -31.96 10.24
C ARG A 71 -8.63 -32.98 10.12
N LEU A 72 -8.03 -33.30 11.27
CA LEU A 72 -6.92 -34.25 11.40
C LEU A 72 -7.32 -35.69 11.05
N ASP A 73 -8.60 -36.01 11.21
CA ASP A 73 -9.23 -37.26 10.78
C ASP A 73 -9.08 -37.50 9.27
N LEU A 74 -9.31 -36.47 8.46
CA LEU A 74 -9.21 -36.54 7.00
C LEU A 74 -7.75 -36.58 6.53
N LEU A 75 -6.84 -35.90 7.25
CA LEU A 75 -5.41 -35.93 6.97
C LEU A 75 -4.81 -37.33 7.10
N ASP A 76 -5.10 -38.04 8.19
CA ASP A 76 -4.55 -39.37 8.44
C ASP A 76 -5.22 -40.42 7.54
N THR A 77 -6.55 -40.39 7.48
CA THR A 77 -7.36 -41.37 6.74
C THR A 77 -7.14 -41.33 5.23
N TYR A 78 -7.10 -40.12 4.63
CA TYR A 78 -7.13 -39.95 3.18
C TYR A 78 -5.83 -39.40 2.58
N LEU A 79 -5.04 -38.63 3.34
CA LEU A 79 -3.78 -38.04 2.88
C LEU A 79 -2.54 -38.66 3.54
N HIS A 80 -2.72 -39.65 4.43
CA HIS A 80 -1.68 -40.39 5.14
C HIS A 80 -0.58 -39.51 5.75
N THR A 81 -0.99 -38.42 6.39
CA THR A 81 -0.08 -37.42 6.97
C THR A 81 -0.43 -37.17 8.42
N SER A 82 0.54 -37.37 9.33
CA SER A 82 0.29 -37.23 10.76
C SER A 82 0.32 -35.76 11.22
N MET A 83 -0.25 -35.49 12.41
CA MET A 83 -0.19 -34.17 13.04
C MET A 83 1.27 -33.70 13.27
N GLU A 84 2.16 -34.62 13.65
CA GLU A 84 3.59 -34.40 13.90
C GLU A 84 4.37 -34.18 12.60
N GLU A 85 3.95 -34.80 11.50
CA GLU A 85 4.48 -34.55 10.17
C GLU A 85 4.12 -33.13 9.71
N MET A 86 2.84 -32.76 9.73
CA MET A 86 2.40 -31.40 9.41
C MET A 86 3.06 -30.34 10.30
N LYS A 87 3.16 -30.59 11.61
CA LYS A 87 3.89 -29.70 12.53
C LYS A 87 5.36 -29.53 12.18
N ARG A 88 6.03 -30.56 11.64
CA ARG A 88 7.43 -30.47 11.18
C ARG A 88 7.54 -29.75 9.84
N GLU A 89 6.68 -30.06 8.87
CA GLU A 89 6.67 -29.40 7.56
C GLU A 89 6.40 -27.89 7.70
N LEU A 90 5.39 -27.50 8.46
CA LEU A 90 4.99 -26.09 8.65
C LEU A 90 5.95 -25.29 9.54
N GLN A 91 6.89 -25.94 10.23
CA GLN A 91 7.99 -25.24 10.92
C GLN A 91 9.05 -24.73 9.95
N ILE A 92 9.20 -25.36 8.78
CA ILE A 92 10.19 -24.99 7.77
C ILE A 92 9.76 -23.67 7.10
N PRO A 93 10.60 -22.61 7.11
CA PRO A 93 10.29 -21.35 6.46
C PRO A 93 9.92 -21.54 4.97
N GLY A 94 8.82 -20.93 4.54
CA GLY A 94 8.33 -21.00 3.16
C GLY A 94 7.60 -22.30 2.76
N ARG A 95 7.34 -23.24 3.69
CA ARG A 95 6.46 -24.40 3.45
C ARG A 95 4.99 -24.14 3.74
N ALA A 96 4.69 -23.28 4.71
CA ALA A 96 3.34 -22.77 4.94
C ALA A 96 2.95 -21.81 3.80
N GLN A 97 1.77 -22.04 3.24
CA GLN A 97 1.15 -21.30 2.13
C GLN A 97 -0.07 -20.49 2.60
N ILE A 98 -0.60 -20.79 3.78
CA ILE A 98 -1.67 -20.04 4.43
C ILE A 98 -1.07 -19.02 5.40
N SER A 99 -1.47 -17.75 5.27
CA SER A 99 -0.90 -16.68 6.10
C SER A 99 -1.24 -16.90 7.58
N ALA A 100 -0.27 -16.68 8.47
CA ALA A 100 -0.50 -16.85 9.92
C ALA A 100 -1.59 -15.90 10.46
N PHE A 101 -1.88 -14.81 9.75
CA PHE A 101 -2.99 -13.90 10.04
C PHE A 101 -4.36 -14.56 9.82
N ARG A 102 -4.55 -15.31 8.72
CA ARG A 102 -5.76 -16.10 8.48
C ARG A 102 -5.95 -17.18 9.53
N VAL A 103 -4.85 -17.85 9.91
CA VAL A 103 -4.87 -18.86 10.98
C VAL A 103 -5.29 -18.23 12.32
N MET A 104 -4.70 -17.08 12.70
CA MET A 104 -5.07 -16.37 13.92
C MET A 104 -6.55 -15.98 13.95
N LEU A 105 -7.08 -15.42 12.85
CA LEU A 105 -8.51 -15.07 12.78
C LEU A 105 -9.42 -16.29 12.83
N LEU A 106 -9.04 -17.42 12.21
CA LEU A 106 -9.81 -18.66 12.33
C LEU A 106 -9.82 -19.16 13.79
N GLN A 107 -8.68 -19.18 14.46
CA GLN A 107 -8.58 -19.58 15.87
C GLN A 107 -9.44 -18.67 16.78
N VAL A 108 -9.41 -17.35 16.58
CA VAL A 108 -10.30 -16.44 17.32
C VAL A 108 -11.78 -16.77 17.05
N SER A 109 -12.16 -17.19 15.84
CA SER A 109 -13.54 -17.59 15.55
C SER A 109 -13.95 -18.95 16.11
N GLU A 110 -13.04 -19.91 16.22
CA GLU A 110 -13.29 -21.22 16.84
C GLU A 110 -13.42 -21.10 18.36
N ASN A 111 -12.72 -20.14 18.97
CA ASN A 111 -12.75 -19.85 20.40
C ASN A 111 -13.89 -18.92 20.83
N VAL A 112 -14.76 -18.44 19.92
CA VAL A 112 -15.90 -17.55 20.24
C VAL A 112 -17.22 -18.30 20.15
N ASN A 113 -17.99 -18.32 21.24
CA ASN A 113 -19.29 -18.96 21.30
C ASN A 113 -20.44 -18.07 20.78
N LYS A 114 -21.66 -18.63 20.72
CA LYS A 114 -22.84 -17.95 20.14
C LYS A 114 -23.34 -16.73 20.93
N GLU A 115 -23.06 -16.62 22.23
CA GLU A 115 -23.39 -15.44 23.02
C GLU A 115 -22.31 -14.36 22.86
N GLU A 116 -21.04 -14.75 22.97
CA GLU A 116 -19.88 -13.88 22.69
C GLU A 116 -19.93 -13.29 21.27
N LEU A 117 -20.41 -14.04 20.27
CA LEU A 117 -20.64 -13.54 18.92
C LEU A 117 -21.67 -12.38 18.88
N LYS A 118 -22.70 -12.39 19.75
CA LYS A 118 -23.65 -11.27 19.85
C LYS A 118 -22.99 -10.04 20.42
N ASP A 119 -22.11 -10.21 21.41
CA ASP A 119 -21.34 -9.12 22.02
C ASP A 119 -20.31 -8.55 21.04
N PHE A 120 -19.60 -9.41 20.29
CA PHE A 120 -18.77 -9.02 19.14
C PHE A 120 -19.58 -8.17 18.14
N LYS A 121 -20.76 -8.65 17.71
CA LYS A 121 -21.66 -7.90 16.82
C LYS A 121 -22.13 -6.57 17.45
N PHE A 122 -22.35 -6.52 18.76
CA PHE A 122 -22.74 -5.30 19.48
C PHE A 122 -21.63 -4.25 19.49
N PHE A 123 -20.40 -4.62 19.84
CA PHE A 123 -19.26 -3.70 19.80
C PHE A 123 -18.94 -3.25 18.36
N LEU A 124 -19.01 -4.16 17.38
CA LEU A 124 -18.83 -3.82 15.97
C LEU A 124 -19.88 -2.82 15.46
N ARG A 125 -21.13 -2.84 15.93
CA ARG A 125 -22.16 -1.85 15.58
C ARG A 125 -21.84 -0.41 16.00
N GLN A 126 -20.86 -0.19 16.87
CA GLN A 126 -20.36 1.16 17.21
C GLN A 126 -19.32 1.67 16.18
N LYS A 127 -18.76 0.79 15.35
CA LYS A 127 -17.70 1.09 14.36
C LYS A 127 -18.14 0.84 12.91
N ILE A 128 -19.14 -0.03 12.70
CA ILE A 128 -19.67 -0.47 11.41
C ILE A 128 -21.17 -0.12 11.34
N PRO A 129 -21.68 0.45 10.22
CA PRO A 129 -23.10 0.70 10.02
C PRO A 129 -23.96 -0.58 10.20
N LYS A 130 -25.06 -0.48 10.96
CA LYS A 130 -25.94 -1.62 11.30
C LYS A 130 -26.43 -2.45 10.10
N CYS A 131 -26.57 -1.85 8.92
CA CYS A 131 -26.99 -2.53 7.69
C CYS A 131 -25.99 -3.56 7.14
N LYS A 132 -24.75 -3.60 7.65
CA LYS A 132 -23.71 -4.57 7.27
C LYS A 132 -23.49 -5.70 8.29
N LEU A 133 -24.26 -5.72 9.38
CA LEU A 133 -24.12 -6.70 10.47
C LEU A 133 -25.46 -7.39 10.72
N ASP A 134 -25.81 -8.24 9.75
CA ASP A 134 -27.08 -8.98 9.71
C ASP A 134 -27.12 -10.15 10.70
N GLY A 135 -28.32 -10.70 10.90
CA GLY A 135 -28.61 -11.76 11.88
C GLY A 135 -27.74 -12.99 11.70
N ASP A 136 -27.64 -13.49 10.47
CA ASP A 136 -27.08 -14.82 10.17
C ASP A 136 -25.56 -14.84 9.91
N MET A 137 -24.87 -13.68 9.91
CA MET A 137 -23.41 -13.63 9.72
C MET A 137 -22.66 -14.36 10.83
N ASP A 138 -21.67 -15.19 10.47
CA ASP A 138 -20.70 -15.75 11.41
C ASP A 138 -19.58 -14.75 11.76
N LEU A 139 -18.62 -15.15 12.61
CA LEU A 139 -17.50 -14.27 12.97
C LEU A 139 -16.49 -14.10 11.82
N LEU A 140 -16.33 -15.10 10.95
CA LEU A 140 -15.45 -15.01 9.78
C LEU A 140 -15.98 -13.99 8.76
N ASP A 141 -17.29 -13.91 8.57
CA ASP A 141 -17.99 -12.88 7.80
C ASP A 141 -17.86 -11.50 8.43
N ALA A 142 -17.96 -11.40 9.77
CA ALA A 142 -17.66 -10.16 10.48
C ALA A 142 -16.21 -9.70 10.23
N PHE A 143 -15.23 -10.60 10.29
CA PHE A 143 -13.84 -10.29 9.96
C PHE A 143 -13.66 -9.88 8.50
N LYS A 144 -14.35 -10.52 7.53
CA LYS A 144 -14.35 -10.11 6.11
C LYS A 144 -14.84 -8.66 5.94
N GLU A 145 -15.94 -8.26 6.61
CA GLU A 145 -16.41 -6.86 6.56
C GLU A 145 -15.48 -5.89 7.30
N MET A 146 -14.89 -6.28 8.43
CA MET A 146 -13.86 -5.48 9.12
C MET A 146 -12.64 -5.22 8.21
N GLN A 147 -12.20 -6.22 7.44
CA GLN A 147 -11.13 -6.06 6.44
C GLN A 147 -11.55 -5.13 5.30
N LYS A 148 -12.76 -5.29 4.73
CA LYS A 148 -13.28 -4.39 3.68
C LYS A 148 -13.39 -2.93 4.12
N MET A 149 -13.61 -2.69 5.41
CA MET A 149 -13.65 -1.34 6.00
C MET A 149 -12.27 -0.83 6.48
N ALA A 150 -11.19 -1.57 6.20
CA ALA A 150 -9.81 -1.25 6.60
C ALA A 150 -9.58 -1.07 8.11
N ILE A 151 -10.50 -1.57 8.95
CA ILE A 151 -10.40 -1.54 10.42
C ILE A 151 -9.74 -2.78 11.02
N LEU A 152 -9.42 -3.78 10.19
CA LEU A 152 -8.73 -5.01 10.56
C LEU A 152 -7.72 -5.43 9.48
N GLY A 153 -6.49 -5.76 9.87
CA GLY A 153 -5.47 -6.30 8.99
C GLY A 153 -4.20 -6.70 9.76
N GLU A 154 -3.21 -7.30 9.09
CA GLU A 154 -1.99 -7.84 9.71
C GLU A 154 -1.20 -6.84 10.58
N ARG A 155 -1.36 -5.54 10.28
CA ARG A 155 -0.68 -4.43 10.95
C ARG A 155 -1.64 -3.53 11.75
N ASN A 156 -2.93 -3.87 11.81
CA ASN A 156 -3.97 -3.13 12.53
C ASN A 156 -4.89 -4.13 13.21
N LEU A 157 -4.59 -4.42 14.47
CA LEU A 157 -5.33 -5.35 15.33
C LEU A 157 -6.00 -4.63 16.51
N ASP A 158 -5.83 -3.32 16.66
CA ASP A 158 -6.20 -2.59 17.88
C ASP A 158 -7.70 -2.63 18.16
N ILE A 159 -8.52 -2.56 17.10
CA ILE A 159 -9.98 -2.68 17.20
C ILE A 159 -10.38 -4.12 17.56
N LEU A 160 -9.72 -5.14 16.99
CA LEU A 160 -9.98 -6.54 17.33
C LEU A 160 -9.59 -6.83 18.79
N LYS A 161 -8.41 -6.41 19.22
CA LYS A 161 -7.95 -6.49 20.62
C LYS A 161 -8.90 -5.80 21.58
N SER A 162 -9.36 -4.59 21.25
CA SER A 162 -10.30 -3.84 22.07
C SER A 162 -11.65 -4.55 22.21
N ILE A 163 -12.10 -5.29 21.20
CA ILE A 163 -13.32 -6.10 21.27
C ILE A 163 -13.06 -7.39 22.07
N CYS A 164 -11.94 -8.09 21.81
CA CYS A 164 -11.54 -9.27 22.56
C CYS A 164 -11.45 -8.98 24.08
N ASP A 165 -10.76 -7.91 24.51
CA ASP A 165 -10.65 -7.54 25.94
C ASP A 165 -12.01 -7.30 26.64
N GLN A 166 -13.03 -6.92 25.86
CA GLN A 166 -14.40 -6.69 26.35
C GLN A 166 -15.30 -7.94 26.29
N VAL A 167 -15.01 -8.90 25.41
CA VAL A 167 -15.81 -10.13 25.23
C VAL A 167 -15.20 -11.30 26.00
N ASP A 168 -13.98 -11.70 25.66
CA ASP A 168 -13.20 -12.68 26.41
C ASP A 168 -11.69 -12.40 26.28
N LYS A 169 -11.05 -12.23 27.44
CA LYS A 169 -9.61 -11.96 27.55
C LYS A 169 -8.75 -13.16 27.11
N SER A 170 -9.27 -14.38 27.10
CA SER A 170 -8.53 -15.54 26.58
C SER A 170 -8.16 -15.36 25.10
N LEU A 171 -9.03 -14.69 24.32
CA LEU A 171 -8.81 -14.39 22.90
C LEU A 171 -7.61 -13.45 22.66
N LEU A 172 -7.21 -12.67 23.67
CA LEU A 172 -6.01 -11.84 23.61
C LEU A 172 -4.73 -12.69 23.58
N GLU A 173 -4.74 -13.89 24.17
CA GLU A 173 -3.57 -14.79 24.15
C GLU A 173 -3.26 -15.25 22.73
N ILE A 174 -4.31 -15.63 21.96
CA ILE A 174 -4.24 -16.01 20.55
C ILE A 174 -3.62 -14.88 19.71
N ILE A 175 -4.09 -13.63 19.93
CA ILE A 175 -3.55 -12.45 19.25
C ILE A 175 -2.11 -12.18 19.69
N SER A 176 -1.79 -12.31 20.98
CA SER A 176 -0.43 -12.10 21.51
C SER A 176 0.56 -13.11 20.94
N ASP A 177 0.15 -14.36 20.73
CA ASP A 177 1.01 -15.41 20.21
C ASP A 177 1.26 -15.23 18.71
N TYR A 178 0.25 -14.80 17.94
CA TYR A 178 0.47 -14.25 16.60
C TYR A 178 1.44 -13.06 16.61
N GLU A 179 1.34 -12.18 17.61
CA GLU A 179 2.25 -11.04 17.79
C GLU A 179 3.66 -11.39 18.31
N LYS A 180 3.88 -12.63 18.77
CA LYS A 180 5.22 -13.18 19.07
C LYS A 180 5.85 -13.91 17.88
N LEU A 181 5.07 -14.32 16.87
CA LEU A 181 5.61 -15.03 15.69
C LEU A 181 6.66 -14.16 14.95
N PRO A 182 7.80 -14.73 14.50
CA PRO A 182 8.75 -14.03 13.64
C PRO A 182 8.06 -13.43 12.40
N ARG A 183 8.49 -12.24 11.95
CA ARG A 183 7.90 -11.57 10.77
C ARG A 183 7.90 -12.44 9.51
N GLU A 184 8.91 -13.27 9.34
CA GLU A 184 9.05 -14.26 8.25
C GLU A 184 7.96 -15.34 8.26
N ARG A 185 7.32 -15.61 9.42
CA ARG A 185 6.18 -16.54 9.54
C ARG A 185 4.82 -15.83 9.47
N ARG A 186 4.77 -14.49 9.49
CA ARG A 186 3.52 -13.73 9.33
C ARG A 186 3.21 -13.41 7.87
N MET A 187 4.24 -13.12 7.07
CA MET A 187 4.08 -12.76 5.66
C MET A 187 4.21 -14.00 4.77
N ASN A 188 3.20 -14.26 3.94
CA ASN A 188 3.31 -15.22 2.85
C ASN A 188 4.35 -14.71 1.83
N LEU A 189 5.34 -15.53 1.48
CA LEU A 189 6.22 -15.25 0.35
C LEU A 189 5.47 -15.52 -0.96
N GLU A 190 5.06 -14.47 -1.66
CA GLU A 190 4.85 -14.56 -3.10
C GLU A 190 6.22 -14.76 -3.79
N ARG A 191 6.65 -16.01 -3.88
CA ARG A 191 7.72 -16.44 -4.80
C ARG A 191 7.12 -17.35 -5.86
N SER A 192 6.84 -16.78 -7.03
CA SER A 192 6.80 -17.57 -8.26
C SER A 192 8.20 -18.15 -8.53
N PRO A 193 8.31 -19.44 -8.90
CA PRO A 193 9.60 -20.07 -9.14
C PRO A 193 10.08 -19.82 -10.58
N ASP A 194 11.29 -19.31 -10.74
CA ASP A 194 12.03 -19.38 -12.01
C ASP A 194 13.54 -19.41 -11.75
N ALA A 195 14.27 -20.04 -12.69
CA ALA A 195 15.71 -20.30 -12.74
C ALA A 195 16.28 -21.43 -11.82
N CYS A 196 16.58 -22.56 -12.46
CA CYS A 196 17.32 -23.70 -11.90
C CYS A 196 18.85 -23.50 -11.86
N SER A 197 19.49 -24.26 -10.97
CA SER A 197 20.79 -24.94 -11.10
C SER A 197 22.04 -24.14 -11.50
N ASN A 198 23.04 -24.11 -10.61
CA ASN A 198 24.24 -24.95 -10.78
C ASN A 198 25.21 -24.84 -9.57
N GLY A 199 25.91 -25.93 -9.30
CA GLY A 199 27.25 -25.90 -8.68
C GLY A 199 27.30 -26.04 -7.16
N GLU A 200 27.51 -27.26 -6.68
CA GLU A 200 28.20 -27.49 -5.41
C GLU A 200 29.67 -27.06 -5.55
N GLU A 201 30.25 -26.44 -4.50
CA GLU A 201 31.60 -26.84 -4.07
C GLU A 201 31.86 -26.46 -2.62
N ILE A 202 32.62 -27.31 -1.93
CA ILE A 202 32.92 -27.25 -0.50
C ILE A 202 34.29 -26.61 -0.30
N CYS A 203 34.43 -25.65 0.63
CA CYS A 203 35.72 -25.46 1.30
C CYS A 203 35.58 -24.82 2.68
N GLU A 204 35.73 -25.63 3.72
CA GLU A 204 36.22 -25.14 5.01
C GLU A 204 37.74 -24.90 4.90
N THR A 205 38.27 -23.84 5.52
CA THR A 205 39.35 -23.94 6.53
C THR A 205 39.62 -22.57 7.16
N LEU A 206 39.96 -22.61 8.45
CA LEU A 206 40.24 -21.49 9.34
C LEU A 206 41.57 -20.76 9.03
N ALA A 207 41.63 -19.46 9.34
CA ALA A 207 42.85 -18.84 9.87
C ALA A 207 42.53 -17.54 10.66
N VAL A 208 42.97 -17.47 11.91
CA VAL A 208 42.86 -16.30 12.80
C VAL A 208 44.17 -15.51 12.78
N SER A 209 44.12 -14.16 12.79
CA SER A 209 45.21 -13.30 13.27
C SER A 209 44.78 -11.84 13.52
N ASN A 210 44.26 -11.61 14.73
CA ASN A 210 44.29 -10.43 15.63
C ASN A 210 44.42 -8.94 15.16
N PRO A 211 43.94 -8.00 16.01
CA PRO A 211 43.60 -6.61 15.63
C PRO A 211 44.70 -5.59 15.97
N LEU A 212 44.46 -4.30 15.66
CA LEU A 212 44.90 -3.18 16.52
C LEU A 212 44.28 -1.81 16.13
N ARG A 213 43.98 -1.02 17.18
CA ARG A 213 43.69 0.44 17.24
C ARG A 213 42.26 0.93 17.05
N GLU A 214 41.54 0.91 18.16
CA GLU A 214 40.65 2.02 18.56
C GLU A 214 41.46 3.31 18.79
N GLN A 215 40.87 4.45 18.46
CA GLN A 215 41.07 5.70 19.20
C GLN A 215 39.69 6.28 19.50
N ASP A 216 39.33 6.30 20.78
CA ASP A 216 38.16 7.02 21.27
C ASP A 216 38.38 8.54 21.16
N SER A 217 37.35 9.23 20.68
CA SER A 217 37.09 10.62 21.05
C SER A 217 35.60 10.77 21.30
N THR A 218 35.25 11.17 22.52
CA THR A 218 33.96 10.91 23.14
C THR A 218 32.84 11.87 22.74
N SER A 219 31.63 11.30 22.62
CA SER A 219 30.34 11.91 22.96
C SER A 219 29.95 13.28 22.35
N GLN A 220 29.26 13.24 21.21
CA GLN A 220 27.89 13.79 21.14
C GLN A 220 27.01 12.84 20.32
N SER A 221 26.21 12.00 20.98
CA SER A 221 25.13 11.26 20.29
C SER A 221 23.95 12.18 20.03
N GLN A 222 24.12 13.16 19.14
CA GLN A 222 22.98 13.73 18.46
C GLN A 222 22.35 12.58 17.67
N THR A 223 21.08 12.28 17.95
CA THR A 223 20.24 11.39 17.14
C THR A 223 20.00 12.06 15.79
N SER A 224 21.01 12.02 14.91
CA SER A 224 20.94 12.74 13.64
C SER A 224 19.79 12.17 12.82
N ASP A 225 18.86 13.05 12.45
CA ASP A 225 17.75 12.71 11.59
C ASP A 225 18.28 11.95 10.36
N LYS A 226 17.70 10.78 10.07
CA LYS A 226 18.03 10.07 8.83
C LYS A 226 17.48 10.90 7.67
N VAL A 227 18.35 11.54 6.88
CA VAL A 227 18.00 12.36 5.70
C VAL A 227 18.33 11.59 4.41
N TYR A 228 17.56 11.80 3.33
CA TYR A 228 17.96 11.31 2.00
C TYR A 228 19.18 12.08 1.46
N PRO A 229 20.17 11.41 0.85
CA PRO A 229 21.24 12.11 0.16
C PRO A 229 20.67 12.90 -1.02
N MET A 230 21.05 14.17 -1.13
CA MET A 230 20.71 15.08 -2.23
C MET A 230 21.98 15.85 -2.62
N THR A 231 22.91 15.14 -3.26
CA THR A 231 24.29 15.57 -3.57
C THR A 231 24.63 15.51 -5.07
N ASN A 232 23.99 14.63 -5.85
CA ASN A 232 24.17 14.49 -7.29
C ASN A 232 23.70 15.72 -8.07
N MET A 233 24.29 15.92 -9.25
CA MET A 233 24.05 17.05 -10.14
C MET A 233 23.92 16.56 -11.59
N PRO A 234 22.73 16.68 -12.24
CA PRO A 234 21.47 17.16 -11.67
C PRO A 234 20.92 16.22 -10.58
N ARG A 235 20.11 16.78 -9.67
CA ARG A 235 19.50 16.04 -8.54
C ARG A 235 18.61 14.89 -8.98
N GLY A 236 17.99 15.03 -10.15
CA GLY A 236 16.88 14.19 -10.58
C GLY A 236 16.28 14.68 -11.88
N TYR A 237 15.40 13.87 -12.45
CA TYR A 237 14.44 14.35 -13.46
C TYR A 237 13.23 14.97 -12.76
N CYS A 238 12.71 16.05 -13.33
CA CYS A 238 11.42 16.63 -12.98
C CYS A 238 10.56 16.71 -14.24
N LEU A 239 9.62 15.77 -14.39
CA LEU A 239 8.71 15.73 -15.54
C LEU A 239 7.50 16.61 -15.25
N ILE A 240 7.12 17.48 -16.17
CA ILE A 240 5.93 18.34 -16.04
C ILE A 240 4.97 18.04 -17.18
N PHE A 241 3.88 17.32 -16.90
CA PHE A 241 2.80 17.07 -17.86
C PHE A 241 1.75 18.17 -17.73
N ASN A 242 1.68 19.05 -18.73
CA ASN A 242 0.84 20.24 -18.74
C ASN A 242 -0.25 20.13 -19.81
N ASN A 243 -1.43 19.62 -19.42
CA ASN A 243 -2.57 19.43 -20.32
C ASN A 243 -3.51 20.64 -20.25
N ASN A 244 -3.67 21.35 -21.37
CA ASN A 244 -4.49 22.55 -21.50
C ASN A 244 -5.67 22.35 -22.46
N ASP A 245 -5.45 21.80 -23.67
CA ASP A 245 -6.51 21.62 -24.65
C ASP A 245 -7.16 20.23 -24.58
N PHE A 246 -8.47 20.22 -24.42
CA PHE A 246 -9.31 19.03 -24.36
C PHE A 246 -10.33 19.04 -25.52
N SER A 247 -9.93 19.59 -26.66
CA SER A 247 -10.74 19.66 -27.88
C SER A 247 -11.09 18.27 -28.43
N GLU A 248 -10.14 17.33 -28.37
CA GLU A 248 -10.32 15.92 -28.70
C GLU A 248 -11.32 15.26 -27.75
N ALA A 249 -11.09 15.33 -26.42
CA ALA A 249 -12.04 14.85 -25.41
C ALA A 249 -13.49 15.36 -25.63
N ARG A 250 -13.66 16.65 -25.94
CA ARG A 250 -15.00 17.25 -26.21
C ARG A 250 -15.68 16.68 -27.44
N ARG A 251 -14.90 16.28 -28.45
CA ARG A 251 -15.40 15.77 -29.74
C ARG A 251 -15.70 14.27 -29.65
N ASP A 252 -14.80 13.51 -29.05
CA ASP A 252 -14.75 12.05 -29.19
C ASP A 252 -15.28 11.31 -27.93
N VAL A 253 -15.41 11.98 -26.78
CA VAL A 253 -15.92 11.39 -25.53
C VAL A 253 -17.24 12.09 -25.10
N PRO A 254 -18.43 11.51 -25.37
CA PRO A 254 -19.72 12.19 -25.17
C PRO A 254 -19.98 12.75 -23.77
N ARG A 255 -19.56 12.02 -22.72
CA ARG A 255 -19.68 12.47 -21.31
C ARG A 255 -18.79 13.68 -20.98
N LEU A 256 -17.73 13.92 -21.75
CA LEU A 256 -16.79 15.04 -21.58
C LEU A 256 -17.05 16.20 -22.54
N ARG A 257 -18.17 16.21 -23.29
CA ARG A 257 -18.50 17.26 -24.28
C ARG A 257 -18.44 18.69 -23.74
N ASN A 258 -18.65 18.87 -22.43
CA ASN A 258 -18.62 20.17 -21.74
C ASN A 258 -17.29 20.45 -21.00
N ILE A 259 -16.27 19.59 -21.12
CA ILE A 259 -14.98 19.78 -20.44
C ILE A 259 -14.27 21.03 -20.98
N LYS A 260 -13.88 21.95 -20.09
CA LYS A 260 -13.26 23.23 -20.45
C LYS A 260 -11.75 23.10 -20.62
N ASN A 261 -11.14 23.91 -21.47
CA ASN A 261 -9.68 24.01 -21.51
C ASN A 261 -9.11 24.57 -20.18
N ARG A 262 -7.89 24.16 -19.81
CA ARG A 262 -7.29 24.50 -18.50
C ARG A 262 -6.53 25.83 -18.50
N ASN A 263 -7.10 26.86 -19.13
CA ASN A 263 -6.54 28.21 -19.24
C ASN A 263 -5.89 28.69 -17.92
N GLY A 264 -4.63 29.13 -17.99
CA GLY A 264 -3.82 29.49 -16.83
C GLY A 264 -2.85 28.39 -16.34
N THR A 265 -3.01 27.14 -16.77
CA THR A 265 -2.09 26.03 -16.40
C THR A 265 -0.63 26.25 -16.82
N ASN A 266 -0.38 27.14 -17.79
CA ASN A 266 0.98 27.49 -18.19
C ASN A 266 1.73 28.26 -17.08
N PHE A 267 1.04 29.05 -16.25
CA PHE A 267 1.64 29.72 -15.10
C PHE A 267 2.07 28.71 -14.03
N ASP A 268 1.33 27.61 -13.86
CA ASP A 268 1.71 26.50 -12.98
C ASP A 268 2.92 25.74 -13.52
N ALA A 269 2.93 25.41 -14.80
CA ALA A 269 4.07 24.74 -15.44
C ALA A 269 5.35 25.59 -15.39
N GLU A 270 5.24 26.90 -15.60
CA GLU A 270 6.34 27.85 -15.48
C GLU A 270 6.83 28.00 -14.04
N ALA A 271 5.94 28.14 -13.06
CA ALA A 271 6.30 28.21 -11.64
C ALA A 271 7.01 26.94 -11.16
N LEU A 272 6.54 25.76 -11.59
CA LEU A 272 7.19 24.47 -11.33
C LEU A 272 8.57 24.39 -11.98
N ARG A 273 8.67 24.77 -13.27
CA ARG A 273 9.94 24.77 -14.01
C ARG A 273 10.97 25.65 -13.34
N GLU A 274 10.62 26.90 -13.00
CA GLU A 274 11.51 27.80 -12.27
C GLU A 274 11.97 27.20 -10.94
N THR A 275 11.01 26.68 -10.15
CA THR A 275 11.26 26.20 -8.80
C THR A 275 12.18 24.98 -8.81
N PHE A 276 11.88 23.97 -9.63
CA PHE A 276 12.70 22.76 -9.68
C PHE A 276 14.04 22.96 -10.41
N THR A 277 14.12 23.88 -11.37
CA THR A 277 15.42 24.31 -11.95
C THR A 277 16.31 24.96 -10.89
N LYS A 278 15.75 25.86 -10.05
CA LYS A 278 16.48 26.47 -8.92
C LYS A 278 16.90 25.42 -7.87
N LEU A 279 16.09 24.38 -7.67
CA LEU A 279 16.42 23.21 -6.84
C LEU A 279 17.31 22.16 -7.54
N LEU A 280 17.92 22.51 -8.68
CA LEU A 280 18.96 21.75 -9.39
C LEU A 280 18.48 20.41 -10.00
N PHE A 281 17.19 20.33 -10.37
CA PHE A 281 16.63 19.24 -11.15
C PHE A 281 16.73 19.50 -12.66
N GLU A 282 16.78 18.42 -13.42
CA GLU A 282 16.65 18.41 -14.88
C GLU A 282 15.16 18.40 -15.23
N VAL A 283 14.60 19.58 -15.52
CA VAL A 283 13.17 19.75 -15.80
C VAL A 283 12.87 19.44 -17.27
N VAL A 284 11.82 18.66 -17.52
CA VAL A 284 11.35 18.31 -18.86
C VAL A 284 9.84 18.55 -18.96
N ASP A 285 9.44 19.53 -19.77
CA ASP A 285 8.04 19.87 -20.04
C ASP A 285 7.44 18.99 -21.15
N TYR A 286 6.25 18.43 -20.90
CA TYR A 286 5.39 17.77 -21.86
C TYR A 286 4.05 18.48 -21.93
N LYS A 287 3.63 18.89 -23.12
CA LYS A 287 2.40 19.67 -23.32
C LYS A 287 1.32 18.84 -23.99
N ASP A 288 0.07 19.00 -23.55
CA ASP A 288 -1.15 18.48 -24.19
C ASP A 288 -1.07 16.97 -24.55
N CYS A 289 -0.70 16.14 -23.57
CA CYS A 289 -0.51 14.70 -23.75
C CYS A 289 -1.81 13.88 -23.60
N THR A 290 -2.03 12.97 -24.55
CA THR A 290 -3.05 11.91 -24.47
C THR A 290 -2.71 10.89 -23.38
N ALA A 291 -3.69 10.11 -22.94
CA ALA A 291 -3.51 9.05 -21.94
C ALA A 291 -2.42 8.05 -22.35
N SER A 292 -2.45 7.60 -23.61
CA SER A 292 -1.43 6.72 -24.18
C SER A 292 -0.04 7.37 -24.14
N LYS A 293 0.06 8.63 -24.57
CA LYS A 293 1.36 9.30 -24.66
C LYS A 293 2.01 9.52 -23.29
N LEU A 294 1.20 9.85 -22.29
CA LEU A 294 1.64 9.99 -20.91
C LEU A 294 2.21 8.67 -20.37
N CYS A 295 1.52 7.55 -20.60
CA CYS A 295 2.01 6.21 -20.23
C CYS A 295 3.32 5.82 -20.94
N GLU A 296 3.45 6.10 -22.25
CA GLU A 296 4.69 5.86 -23.00
C GLU A 296 5.88 6.60 -22.39
N ILE A 297 5.70 7.89 -22.06
CA ILE A 297 6.77 8.73 -21.51
C ILE A 297 7.18 8.21 -20.13
N LEU A 298 6.24 7.89 -19.24
CA LEU A 298 6.59 7.34 -17.93
C LEU A 298 7.29 5.97 -18.04
N LYS A 299 6.89 5.12 -18.99
CA LYS A 299 7.55 3.82 -19.25
C LYS A 299 8.98 3.99 -19.82
N PHE A 300 9.23 5.06 -20.58
CA PHE A 300 10.59 5.44 -20.99
C PHE A 300 11.45 5.84 -19.77
N TYR A 301 10.92 6.70 -18.89
CA TYR A 301 11.65 7.09 -17.68
C TYR A 301 11.80 5.96 -16.65
N GLN A 302 10.85 5.02 -16.55
CA GLN A 302 11.04 3.76 -15.81
C GLN A 302 12.31 3.04 -16.27
N SER A 303 12.46 2.90 -17.59
CA SER A 303 13.54 2.13 -18.24
C SER A 303 14.88 2.86 -18.27
N THR A 304 14.92 4.12 -17.82
CA THR A 304 16.13 4.96 -17.79
C THR A 304 16.97 4.66 -16.55
N ASP A 305 18.30 4.76 -16.66
CA ASP A 305 19.16 4.66 -15.49
C ASP A 305 19.14 5.96 -14.66
N HIS A 306 18.69 5.86 -13.41
CA HIS A 306 18.71 6.94 -12.43
C HIS A 306 19.83 6.78 -11.40
N SER A 307 20.81 5.88 -11.61
CA SER A 307 21.86 5.59 -10.62
C SER A 307 22.62 6.84 -10.19
N ASN A 308 22.88 7.77 -11.13
CA ASN A 308 23.51 9.08 -10.92
C ASN A 308 22.55 10.22 -10.49
N LYS A 309 21.27 9.91 -10.24
CA LYS A 309 20.26 10.84 -9.71
C LYS A 309 19.94 10.47 -8.26
N ASP A 310 19.51 11.43 -7.46
CA ASP A 310 19.09 11.21 -6.06
C ASP A 310 17.58 11.13 -5.89
N CYS A 311 16.82 11.77 -6.76
CA CYS A 311 15.37 11.93 -6.64
C CYS A 311 14.70 11.86 -8.02
N PHE A 312 13.43 11.48 -8.05
CA PHE A 312 12.59 11.57 -9.24
C PHE A 312 11.33 12.38 -8.92
N ILE A 313 10.95 13.32 -9.79
CA ILE A 313 9.75 14.16 -9.63
C ILE A 313 8.88 14.05 -10.89
N CYS A 314 7.57 13.88 -10.68
CA CYS A 314 6.56 13.90 -11.73
C CYS A 314 5.40 14.82 -11.31
N CYS A 315 5.21 15.91 -12.04
CA CYS A 315 4.11 16.86 -11.87
C CYS A 315 3.09 16.66 -12.98
N ILE A 316 1.81 16.48 -12.64
CA ILE A 316 0.73 16.28 -13.61
C ILE A 316 -0.35 17.33 -13.40
N LEU A 317 -0.52 18.20 -14.40
CA LEU A 317 -1.49 19.30 -14.45
C LEU A 317 -2.56 18.94 -15.49
N SER A 318 -3.71 18.41 -15.03
CA SER A 318 -4.77 17.97 -15.95
C SER A 318 -6.16 18.11 -15.31
N HIS A 319 -7.18 17.63 -16.01
CA HIS A 319 -8.45 17.25 -15.38
C HIS A 319 -8.34 15.85 -14.80
N GLY A 320 -9.23 15.51 -13.88
CA GLY A 320 -9.32 14.19 -13.29
C GLY A 320 -10.64 14.00 -12.57
N ASP A 321 -10.80 12.80 -12.05
CA ASP A 321 -11.90 12.35 -11.21
C ASP A 321 -11.29 11.37 -10.18
N LYS A 322 -12.10 10.79 -9.30
CA LYS A 322 -11.63 9.95 -8.18
C LYS A 322 -10.64 8.87 -8.61
N GLY A 323 -9.37 9.02 -8.20
CA GLY A 323 -8.28 8.08 -8.46
C GLY A 323 -7.74 8.08 -9.90
N ILE A 324 -8.25 8.96 -10.79
CA ILE A 324 -7.88 9.00 -12.21
C ILE A 324 -7.48 10.40 -12.69
N ILE A 325 -6.77 10.44 -13.80
CA ILE A 325 -6.37 11.64 -14.54
C ILE A 325 -6.81 11.46 -16.00
N TYR A 326 -7.33 12.52 -16.62
CA TYR A 326 -7.64 12.52 -18.05
C TYR A 326 -6.42 12.91 -18.90
N GLY A 327 -6.21 12.19 -20.00
CA GLY A 327 -5.43 12.70 -21.13
C GLY A 327 -6.24 13.75 -21.94
N THR A 328 -5.58 14.43 -22.87
CA THR A 328 -6.24 15.41 -23.78
C THR A 328 -7.28 14.77 -24.72
N ASP A 329 -7.12 13.47 -24.97
CA ASP A 329 -8.06 12.53 -25.63
C ASP A 329 -9.29 12.19 -24.78
N GLY A 330 -9.34 12.60 -23.51
CA GLY A 330 -10.44 12.30 -22.60
C GLY A 330 -10.47 10.86 -22.10
N GLN A 331 -9.42 10.08 -22.40
CA GLN A 331 -9.23 8.75 -21.84
C GLN A 331 -8.66 8.86 -20.42
N GLU A 332 -8.99 7.89 -19.58
CA GLU A 332 -8.61 7.89 -18.16
C GLU A 332 -7.34 7.07 -17.93
N VAL A 333 -6.48 7.56 -17.02
CA VAL A 333 -5.40 6.77 -16.45
C VAL A 333 -5.45 6.85 -14.93
N SER A 334 -5.44 5.69 -14.28
CA SER A 334 -5.37 5.62 -12.82
C SER A 334 -4.04 6.17 -12.29
N ILE A 335 -4.10 6.99 -11.25
CA ILE A 335 -2.92 7.53 -10.56
C ILE A 335 -2.02 6.38 -10.06
N TYR A 336 -2.63 5.28 -9.57
CA TYR A 336 -1.90 4.08 -9.15
C TYR A 336 -1.08 3.47 -10.29
N ASN A 337 -1.65 3.38 -11.51
CA ASN A 337 -0.91 2.85 -12.65
C ASN A 337 0.31 3.74 -12.97
N LEU A 338 0.17 5.06 -12.88
CA LEU A 338 1.25 6.03 -13.14
C LEU A 338 2.39 5.94 -12.11
N THR A 339 2.07 5.85 -10.81
CA THR A 339 3.08 5.70 -9.75
C THR A 339 3.72 4.31 -9.79
N SER A 340 2.96 3.27 -10.16
CA SER A 340 3.43 1.89 -10.25
C SER A 340 4.53 1.65 -11.29
N TYR A 341 4.80 2.59 -12.20
CA TYR A 341 5.97 2.48 -13.09
C TYR A 341 7.31 2.60 -12.34
N PHE A 342 7.33 3.27 -11.18
CA PHE A 342 8.56 3.65 -10.48
C PHE A 342 8.77 2.87 -9.17
N THR A 343 8.14 1.72 -9.01
CA THR A 343 8.36 0.86 -7.84
C THR A 343 9.79 0.32 -7.80
N GLY A 344 10.26 -0.13 -6.63
CA GLY A 344 11.61 -0.66 -6.45
C GLY A 344 11.96 -1.87 -7.34
N LEU A 345 10.97 -2.65 -7.78
CA LEU A 345 11.18 -3.74 -8.74
C LEU A 345 11.17 -3.25 -10.20
N ARG A 346 10.29 -2.30 -10.53
CA ARG A 346 10.09 -1.83 -11.91
C ARG A 346 11.08 -0.77 -12.35
N CYS A 347 11.62 0.01 -11.42
CA CYS A 347 12.71 0.96 -11.64
C CYS A 347 13.79 0.82 -10.55
N PRO A 348 14.64 -0.23 -10.59
CA PRO A 348 15.62 -0.52 -9.53
C PRO A 348 16.64 0.60 -9.28
N SER A 349 16.95 1.42 -10.28
CA SER A 349 17.85 2.57 -10.17
C SER A 349 17.30 3.72 -9.29
N LEU A 350 16.00 3.69 -8.97
CA LEU A 350 15.29 4.53 -8.00
C LEU A 350 14.92 3.82 -6.68
N ALA A 351 15.39 2.58 -6.46
CA ALA A 351 15.23 1.92 -5.17
C ALA A 351 16.04 2.67 -4.09
N GLY A 352 15.40 2.99 -2.97
CA GLY A 352 16.02 3.74 -1.87
C GLY A 352 16.00 5.26 -2.03
N LYS A 353 15.52 5.76 -3.17
CA LYS A 353 15.50 7.18 -3.55
C LYS A 353 14.07 7.76 -3.52
N PRO A 354 13.89 9.02 -3.08
CA PRO A 354 12.59 9.68 -3.07
C PRO A 354 11.98 9.82 -4.47
N LYS A 355 10.70 9.46 -4.59
CA LYS A 355 9.89 9.50 -5.81
C LYS A 355 8.66 10.37 -5.52
N LEU A 356 8.66 11.60 -6.04
CA LEU A 356 7.66 12.61 -5.72
C LEU A 356 6.68 12.78 -6.89
N PHE A 357 5.38 12.68 -6.58
CA PHE A 357 4.30 12.90 -7.53
C PHE A 357 3.45 14.06 -7.04
N PHE A 358 3.29 15.10 -7.87
CA PHE A 358 2.45 16.25 -7.57
C PHE A 358 1.29 16.31 -8.56
N ILE A 359 0.08 15.98 -8.09
CA ILE A 359 -1.10 15.80 -8.93
C ILE A 359 -2.06 16.98 -8.75
N GLN A 360 -2.17 17.81 -9.78
CA GLN A 360 -3.10 18.93 -9.86
C GLN A 360 -4.24 18.57 -10.82
N ALA A 361 -5.19 17.81 -10.29
CA ALA A 361 -6.45 17.42 -10.93
C ALA A 361 -7.60 17.46 -9.88
N CYS A 362 -8.85 17.54 -10.33
CA CYS A 362 -10.01 17.27 -9.46
C CYS A 362 -10.05 15.78 -9.09
N GLN A 363 -10.67 15.44 -7.96
CA GLN A 363 -10.91 14.04 -7.53
C GLN A 363 -12.40 13.75 -7.32
N GLY A 364 -13.26 14.59 -7.90
CA GLY A 364 -14.72 14.51 -7.91
C GLY A 364 -15.35 15.91 -8.04
N ASP A 365 -16.68 15.96 -8.08
CA ASP A 365 -17.46 17.18 -8.37
C ASP A 365 -17.96 17.94 -7.12
N ASN A 366 -17.67 17.48 -5.90
CA ASN A 366 -18.17 18.14 -4.69
C ASN A 366 -17.33 19.37 -4.31
N TYR A 367 -17.95 20.34 -3.64
CA TYR A 367 -17.28 21.48 -3.03
C TYR A 367 -17.04 21.22 -1.54
N GLN A 368 -15.81 21.44 -1.07
CA GLN A 368 -15.49 21.29 0.36
C GLN A 368 -16.21 22.40 1.14
N LYS A 369 -16.99 22.02 2.16
CA LYS A 369 -17.63 22.96 3.08
C LYS A 369 -16.65 23.37 4.18
N GLY A 370 -16.57 24.66 4.46
CA GLY A 370 -15.84 25.17 5.63
C GLY A 370 -16.55 24.85 6.94
N VAL A 371 -15.78 24.64 8.01
CA VAL A 371 -16.25 24.48 9.39
C VAL A 371 -15.47 25.50 10.24
N PRO A 372 -16.10 26.26 11.15
CA PRO A 372 -15.38 27.15 12.06
C PRO A 372 -14.55 26.34 13.07
N VAL A 373 -13.36 26.84 13.42
CA VAL A 373 -12.40 26.18 14.32
C VAL A 373 -11.86 27.21 15.32
N GLU A 374 -11.71 26.80 16.59
CA GLU A 374 -11.03 27.53 17.66
C GLU A 374 -9.72 26.80 18.08
N THR A 375 -8.78 27.51 18.71
CA THR A 375 -7.37 27.12 18.94
C THR A 375 -6.92 27.41 20.39
N ASP A 376 -5.88 26.81 20.99
CA ASP A 376 -4.94 25.73 20.62
C ASP A 376 -4.43 25.06 21.93
N SER A 377 -3.79 23.87 21.91
CA SER A 377 -2.93 23.40 23.04
C SER A 377 -2.03 22.19 22.71
N GLU A 378 -1.10 21.87 23.64
CA GLU A 378 0.28 21.43 23.34
C GLU A 378 0.63 19.93 23.53
N GLN A 379 1.90 19.59 23.24
CA GLN A 379 2.52 18.26 23.09
C GLN A 379 2.88 17.51 24.40
N LYS A 380 3.21 16.20 24.30
CA LYS A 380 4.37 15.54 24.96
C LYS A 380 4.73 14.15 24.37
N GLY A 381 6.01 13.76 24.47
CA GLY A 381 6.60 12.46 24.01
C GLY A 381 6.47 11.32 25.04
N ASP A 382 7.24 10.21 24.98
CA ASP A 382 8.48 9.87 24.24
C ASP A 382 8.70 8.30 24.22
N TYR A 383 9.86 7.81 23.72
CA TYR A 383 10.62 6.57 24.04
C TYR A 383 11.15 5.74 22.83
N LEU A 384 12.35 5.15 23.03
CA LEU A 384 13.26 4.53 22.04
C LEU A 384 13.48 3.02 22.28
N GLU A 385 13.95 2.26 21.28
CA GLU A 385 15.19 1.43 21.37
C GLU A 385 15.68 0.85 20.02
N MET A 386 16.78 0.06 20.05
CA MET A 386 17.88 0.01 19.05
C MET A 386 18.08 -1.38 18.37
N ASP A 387 19.21 -1.66 17.73
CA ASP A 387 19.41 -1.68 16.25
C ASP A 387 20.05 -3.03 15.83
N LEU A 388 19.83 -3.50 14.59
CA LEU A 388 20.59 -4.64 14.02
C LEU A 388 20.79 -4.50 12.50
N CYS A 389 22.03 -4.74 12.07
CA CYS A 389 22.42 -4.75 10.66
C CYS A 389 22.08 -6.08 9.97
N GLN A 390 21.06 -6.06 9.13
CA GLN A 390 20.81 -7.08 8.09
C GLN A 390 20.84 -6.40 6.72
N ARG A 391 21.12 -7.15 5.63
CA ARG A 391 21.09 -6.59 4.27
C ARG A 391 19.69 -6.02 3.99
N ARG A 392 19.59 -4.68 3.96
CA ARG A 392 18.33 -3.95 4.04
C ARG A 392 17.56 -3.98 2.71
N TYR A 393 16.80 -5.05 2.49
CA TYR A 393 15.69 -5.01 1.54
C TYR A 393 14.66 -3.98 2.03
N ILE A 394 14.15 -3.20 1.09
CA ILE A 394 13.19 -2.12 1.35
C ILE A 394 11.86 -2.51 0.71
N PRO A 395 10.69 -2.09 1.24
CA PRO A 395 9.41 -2.35 0.58
C PRO A 395 9.41 -1.81 -0.85
N GLU A 396 8.76 -2.52 -1.77
CA GLU A 396 8.72 -2.15 -3.19
C GLU A 396 8.15 -0.74 -3.42
N GLU A 397 7.08 -0.39 -2.69
CA GLU A 397 6.43 0.93 -2.73
C GLU A 397 7.03 1.93 -1.71
N ALA A 398 8.26 1.71 -1.23
CA ALA A 398 8.93 2.63 -0.32
C ALA A 398 9.51 3.87 -1.02
N ASP A 399 9.70 4.93 -0.22
CA ASP A 399 10.29 6.19 -0.66
C ASP A 399 9.44 6.95 -1.70
N PHE A 400 8.11 6.81 -1.66
CA PHE A 400 7.18 7.63 -2.42
C PHE A 400 6.62 8.79 -1.60
N LEU A 401 6.27 9.87 -2.30
CA LEU A 401 5.37 10.92 -1.82
C LEU A 401 4.41 11.30 -2.94
N LEU A 402 3.12 11.32 -2.63
CA LEU A 402 2.03 11.74 -3.51
C LEU A 402 1.38 12.98 -2.91
N GLY A 403 1.65 14.16 -3.48
CA GLY A 403 1.00 15.41 -3.15
C GLY A 403 -0.24 15.61 -4.01
N MET A 404 -1.42 15.35 -3.44
CA MET A 404 -2.71 15.60 -4.09
C MET A 404 -3.17 17.04 -3.83
N ALA A 405 -3.58 17.75 -4.89
CA ALA A 405 -4.08 19.12 -4.78
C ALA A 405 -5.38 19.24 -3.96
N THR A 406 -6.16 18.17 -3.84
CA THR A 406 -7.42 18.13 -3.08
C THR A 406 -7.70 16.73 -2.57
N VAL A 407 -8.50 16.63 -1.52
CA VAL A 407 -9.06 15.39 -0.95
C VAL A 407 -10.04 14.70 -1.90
N ASP A 408 -10.19 13.37 -1.75
CA ASP A 408 -11.10 12.52 -2.52
C ASP A 408 -12.53 13.06 -2.60
N ASN A 409 -13.16 12.93 -3.77
CA ASN A 409 -14.51 13.37 -4.12
C ASN A 409 -14.70 14.90 -4.30
N TYR A 410 -13.64 15.71 -4.18
CA TYR A 410 -13.74 17.18 -4.25
C TYR A 410 -12.98 17.83 -5.42
N VAL A 411 -13.37 19.07 -5.74
CA VAL A 411 -12.75 19.92 -6.77
C VAL A 411 -11.43 20.57 -6.31
N SER A 412 -10.62 21.02 -7.27
CA SER A 412 -9.46 21.89 -7.02
C SER A 412 -9.55 23.17 -7.87
N PHE A 413 -9.11 24.31 -7.31
CA PHE A 413 -9.34 25.63 -7.89
C PHE A 413 -8.16 26.12 -8.74
N ARG A 414 -8.50 26.77 -9.86
CA ARG A 414 -7.57 27.36 -10.82
C ARG A 414 -7.98 28.79 -11.17
N SER A 415 -7.08 29.73 -10.91
CA SER A 415 -7.14 31.08 -11.50
C SER A 415 -6.65 31.02 -12.94
N THR A 416 -7.35 31.71 -13.85
CA THR A 416 -6.92 31.82 -15.25
C THR A 416 -5.76 32.78 -15.46
N VAL A 417 -5.39 33.57 -14.44
CA VAL A 417 -4.36 34.62 -14.49
C VAL A 417 -3.21 34.40 -13.51
N GLU A 418 -3.40 33.58 -12.46
CA GLU A 418 -2.38 33.31 -11.44
C GLU A 418 -1.94 31.83 -11.36
N GLY A 419 -2.66 30.89 -12.00
CA GLY A 419 -2.44 29.44 -11.83
C GLY A 419 -3.34 28.80 -10.76
N THR A 420 -3.04 27.57 -10.34
CA THR A 420 -3.81 26.87 -9.30
C THR A 420 -3.31 27.17 -7.89
N TRP A 421 -4.24 27.19 -6.94
CA TRP A 421 -3.91 27.50 -5.55
C TRP A 421 -2.85 26.55 -4.99
N TYR A 422 -2.97 25.25 -5.28
CA TYR A 422 -2.03 24.25 -4.79
C TYR A 422 -0.63 24.41 -5.38
N ILE A 423 -0.49 24.54 -6.71
CA ILE A 423 0.83 24.61 -7.34
C ILE A 423 1.53 25.93 -7.03
N GLN A 424 0.81 27.05 -6.98
CA GLN A 424 1.39 28.34 -6.63
C GLN A 424 1.85 28.40 -5.16
N SER A 425 1.04 27.87 -4.22
CA SER A 425 1.45 27.73 -2.82
C SER A 425 2.62 26.77 -2.67
N LEU A 426 2.60 25.61 -3.33
CA LEU A 426 3.73 24.67 -3.34
C LEU A 426 5.03 25.32 -3.84
N CYS A 427 4.98 26.04 -4.96
CA CYS A 427 6.15 26.72 -5.51
C CYS A 427 6.61 27.91 -4.65
N ARG A 428 5.71 28.58 -3.92
CA ARG A 428 6.09 29.60 -2.92
C ARG A 428 6.80 28.96 -1.73
N SER A 429 6.12 28.06 -1.02
CA SER A 429 6.67 27.44 0.19
C SER A 429 7.97 26.68 -0.10
N LEU A 430 8.12 26.01 -1.25
CA LEU A 430 9.40 25.42 -1.66
C LEU A 430 10.52 26.49 -1.81
N ARG A 431 10.27 27.56 -2.57
CA ARG A 431 11.28 28.60 -2.81
C ARG A 431 11.70 29.34 -1.54
N GLU A 432 10.81 29.48 -0.57
CA GLU A 432 11.08 30.19 0.70
C GLU A 432 11.67 29.28 1.80
N ARG A 433 11.27 28.01 1.86
CA ARG A 433 11.62 27.09 2.96
C ARG A 433 12.76 26.12 2.64
N CYS A 434 12.95 25.72 1.38
CA CYS A 434 14.13 24.94 1.00
C CYS A 434 15.48 25.63 1.31
N PRO A 435 15.66 26.96 1.12
CA PRO A 435 16.87 27.66 1.58
C PRO A 435 17.11 27.59 3.10
N ARG A 436 16.04 27.45 3.88
CA ARG A 436 16.09 27.38 5.35
C ARG A 436 16.42 25.98 5.87
N GLY A 437 16.42 24.96 5.00
CA GLY A 437 16.65 23.57 5.36
C GLY A 437 15.42 22.84 5.92
N ASP A 438 14.22 23.41 5.79
CA ASP A 438 12.97 22.73 6.13
C ASP A 438 12.83 21.43 5.31
N ASP A 439 12.26 20.38 5.89
CA ASP A 439 11.96 19.13 5.17
C ASP A 439 10.64 19.23 4.38
N LEU A 440 10.50 18.42 3.34
CA LEU A 440 9.37 18.49 2.41
C LEU A 440 8.01 18.23 3.07
N LEU A 441 7.92 17.42 4.14
CA LEU A 441 6.64 17.20 4.82
C LEU A 441 6.23 18.45 5.61
N SER A 442 7.18 19.09 6.29
CA SER A 442 6.97 20.39 6.94
C SER A 442 6.54 21.48 5.92
N ILE A 443 7.14 21.49 4.73
CA ILE A 443 6.74 22.41 3.63
C ILE A 443 5.33 22.09 3.13
N LEU A 444 4.94 20.81 3.00
CA LEU A 444 3.60 20.45 2.55
C LEU A 444 2.51 20.73 3.60
N THR A 445 2.84 20.67 4.89
CA THR A 445 1.94 21.14 5.97
C THR A 445 1.68 22.65 5.88
N ASP A 446 2.69 23.44 5.50
CA ASP A 446 2.54 24.88 5.23
C ASP A 446 1.68 25.15 3.98
N VAL A 447 1.85 24.37 2.91
CA VAL A 447 0.97 24.44 1.72
C VAL A 447 -0.48 24.10 2.07
N ASN A 448 -0.70 23.10 2.93
CA ASN A 448 -2.02 22.76 3.46
C ASN A 448 -2.64 23.94 4.23
N TYR A 449 -1.85 24.62 5.06
CA TYR A 449 -2.27 25.83 5.78
C TYR A 449 -2.62 26.96 4.81
N GLU A 450 -1.74 27.33 3.88
CA GLU A 450 -2.03 28.40 2.90
C GLU A 450 -3.29 28.14 2.07
N VAL A 451 -3.47 26.91 1.55
CA VAL A 451 -4.58 26.59 0.65
C VAL A 451 -5.92 26.52 1.40
N SER A 452 -5.93 26.04 2.65
CA SER A 452 -7.16 26.02 3.47
C SER A 452 -7.68 27.43 3.84
N HIS A 453 -6.78 28.43 3.91
CA HIS A 453 -7.16 29.82 4.15
C HIS A 453 -7.80 30.47 2.92
N LYS A 454 -7.45 30.04 1.70
CA LYS A 454 -8.10 30.50 0.47
C LYS A 454 -9.57 30.09 0.40
N ASP A 455 -10.39 30.93 -0.22
CA ASP A 455 -11.82 30.71 -0.41
C ASP A 455 -12.26 31.21 -1.79
N ASP A 456 -13.22 30.49 -2.38
CA ASP A 456 -13.90 30.93 -3.59
C ASP A 456 -15.11 31.80 -3.24
N LYS A 457 -15.54 32.64 -4.19
CA LYS A 457 -16.70 33.52 -4.06
C LYS A 457 -18.00 32.78 -3.69
N ASN A 458 -18.06 31.46 -3.92
CA ASN A 458 -19.18 30.59 -3.54
C ASN A 458 -18.97 29.88 -2.18
N MET A 459 -18.09 30.38 -1.31
CA MET A 459 -17.66 29.74 -0.06
C MET A 459 -17.01 28.35 -0.25
N GLY A 460 -16.51 28.06 -1.45
CA GLY A 460 -15.79 26.84 -1.75
C GLY A 460 -14.41 26.83 -1.10
N LYS A 461 -14.07 25.74 -0.40
CA LYS A 461 -12.74 25.51 0.17
C LYS A 461 -11.98 24.45 -0.62
N GLN A 462 -10.66 24.41 -0.44
CA GLN A 462 -9.77 23.38 -0.97
C GLN A 462 -8.86 22.89 0.15
N MET A 463 -8.64 21.57 0.22
CA MET A 463 -7.78 20.96 1.22
C MET A 463 -6.84 19.97 0.54
N PRO A 464 -5.56 20.32 0.29
CA PRO A 464 -4.61 19.39 -0.28
C PRO A 464 -4.29 18.26 0.71
N GLN A 465 -3.89 17.10 0.17
CA GLN A 465 -3.59 15.91 0.97
C GLN A 465 -2.30 15.24 0.47
N PRO A 466 -1.16 15.42 1.16
CA PRO A 466 0.01 14.59 0.92
C PRO A 466 -0.17 13.19 1.52
N THR A 467 0.29 12.17 0.82
CA THR A 467 0.41 10.78 1.31
C THR A 467 1.82 10.28 1.00
N PHE A 468 2.47 9.57 1.93
CA PHE A 468 3.88 9.23 1.79
C PHE A 468 4.25 7.87 2.37
N THR A 469 5.27 7.26 1.78
CA THR A 469 6.02 6.08 2.26
C THR A 469 7.51 6.39 2.42
N LEU A 470 7.85 7.69 2.54
CA LEU A 470 9.19 8.17 2.85
C LEU A 470 9.68 7.59 4.19
N ARG A 471 10.95 7.17 4.21
CA ARG A 471 11.61 6.49 5.35
C ARG A 471 12.70 7.35 6.02
N LYS A 472 12.89 8.57 5.51
CA LYS A 472 13.90 9.54 5.90
C LYS A 472 13.33 10.95 5.68
N LYS A 473 13.84 11.96 6.38
CA LYS A 473 13.53 13.36 6.06
C LYS A 473 14.06 13.68 4.67
N LEU A 474 13.27 14.38 3.87
CA LEU A 474 13.68 14.86 2.54
C LEU A 474 13.87 16.36 2.60
N ARG A 475 15.11 16.82 2.47
CA ARG A 475 15.47 18.23 2.33
C ARG A 475 15.96 18.45 0.90
N LEU A 476 15.61 19.59 0.30
CA LEU A 476 16.03 19.96 -1.05
C LEU A 476 16.99 21.17 -0.95
N PRO A 477 18.24 20.97 -0.54
CA PRO A 477 19.16 22.08 -0.31
C PRO A 477 19.52 22.79 -1.62
N LEU A 478 19.45 24.12 -1.60
CA LEU A 478 20.16 24.97 -2.55
C LEU A 478 21.68 24.85 -2.30
N LYS A 479 22.48 25.16 -3.32
CA LYS A 479 23.95 25.14 -3.25
C LYS A 479 24.51 26.27 -2.40
#